data_AF-A0A1F5H640-F1
#
_entry.id   AF-A0A1F5H640-F1
#
_cell.length_a   1.000
_cell.length_b   1.000
_cell.length_c   1.000
_cell.angle_alpha   90.00
_cell.angle_beta   90.00
_cell.angle_gamma   90.00
#
_symmetry.space_group_name_H-M   'P 1'
#
loop_
_entity.id
_entity.type
_entity.pdbx_description
1 polymer ?
#
loop_
_entity_poly.entity_id
_entity_poly.type
_entity_poly.pdbx_seq_one_letter_code
_entity_poly.pdbx_strand_id
1 'polypeptide(L)'
;MDQTFAQRILTKIGLAILVLALVDLLYLNYWVLQNQKLNIKDQKLEDVRTIQMVVTPSPVPKESPSPKPSFEPKVETKTIETKTVVEKESQTIVQTAQKEIFIPIGSGTTSSNSYVDLAGLEVTIDTNKYSQIESVVFEASIWVQDGNGKMFAQLYNTTDKHPVWNSEISTSSSVGTLATSSKITLDSGARTYRVQTKTNLTSFAAHVDNARLKIVLK
;
A
#
# COMPACT_ATOMS: atom_id res chain seq x y z
N MET A 1 29.72 50.43 -44.36
CA MET A 1 28.30 50.83 -44.19
C MET A 1 27.49 49.55 -44.35
N ASP A 2 26.53 49.23 -43.46
CA ASP A 2 25.45 48.19 -43.58
C ASP A 2 25.00 47.55 -42.25
N GLN A 3 25.60 47.92 -41.10
CA GLN A 3 25.18 47.41 -39.78
C GLN A 3 23.75 47.82 -39.36
N THR A 4 23.21 48.91 -39.92
CA THR A 4 21.93 49.51 -39.49
C THR A 4 20.69 48.79 -40.03
N PHE A 5 20.81 48.04 -41.12
CA PHE A 5 19.66 47.37 -41.74
C PHE A 5 19.35 46.03 -41.07
N ALA A 6 20.39 45.21 -40.81
CA ALA A 6 20.26 43.93 -40.12
C ALA A 6 19.71 44.09 -38.69
N GLN A 7 20.16 45.11 -37.96
CA GLN A 7 19.72 45.37 -36.59
C GLN A 7 18.22 45.72 -36.51
N ARG A 8 17.71 46.50 -37.48
CA ARG A 8 16.27 46.85 -37.56
C ARG A 8 15.39 45.64 -37.86
N ILE A 9 15.89 44.68 -38.65
CA ILE A 9 15.16 43.44 -38.96
C ILE A 9 15.14 42.53 -37.73
N LEU A 10 16.28 42.35 -37.06
CA LEU A 10 16.36 41.53 -35.84
C LEU A 10 15.48 42.07 -34.71
N THR A 11 15.42 43.40 -34.51
CA THR A 11 14.52 44.00 -33.51
C THR A 11 13.04 43.75 -33.83
N LYS A 12 12.64 43.81 -35.11
CA LYS A 12 11.25 43.52 -35.51
C LYS A 12 10.88 42.07 -35.32
N ILE A 13 11.78 41.14 -35.65
CA ILE A 13 11.57 39.70 -35.45
C ILE A 13 11.51 39.39 -33.95
N GLY A 14 12.43 39.93 -33.16
CA GLY A 14 12.42 39.78 -31.69
C GLY A 14 11.14 40.31 -31.06
N LEU A 15 10.64 41.46 -31.51
CA LEU A 15 9.38 42.01 -31.06
C LEU A 15 8.18 41.13 -31.46
N ALA A 16 8.17 40.57 -32.67
CA ALA A 16 7.10 39.69 -33.12
C ALA A 16 7.03 38.39 -32.29
N ILE A 17 8.19 37.80 -31.98
CA ILE A 17 8.28 36.60 -31.13
C ILE A 17 7.82 36.92 -29.70
N LEU A 18 8.20 38.08 -29.14
CA LEU A 18 7.76 38.51 -27.83
C LEU A 18 6.24 38.66 -27.75
N VAL A 19 5.63 39.29 -28.76
CA VAL A 19 4.17 39.44 -28.84
C VAL A 19 3.48 38.07 -28.92
N LEU A 20 4.00 37.16 -29.73
CA LEU A 20 3.46 35.80 -29.85
C LEU A 20 3.49 35.05 -28.50
N ALA A 21 4.62 35.13 -27.78
CA ALA A 21 4.77 34.50 -26.47
C ALA A 21 3.82 35.08 -25.41
N LEU A 22 3.57 36.40 -25.44
CA LEU A 22 2.62 37.04 -24.53
C LEU A 22 1.17 36.63 -24.83
N VAL A 23 0.80 36.50 -26.10
CA VAL A 23 -0.53 36.02 -26.49
C VAL A 23 -0.73 34.57 -26.05
N ASP A 24 0.26 33.70 -26.23
CA ASP A 24 0.20 32.30 -25.81
C ASP A 24 0.07 32.18 -24.28
N LEU A 25 0.84 32.98 -23.52
CA LEU A 25 0.75 33.02 -22.07
C LEU A 25 -0.63 33.49 -21.57
N LEU A 26 -1.21 34.52 -22.21
CA LEU A 26 -2.56 34.99 -21.90
C LEU A 26 -3.63 33.94 -22.24
N TYR A 27 -3.47 33.24 -23.35
CA TYR A 27 -4.38 32.17 -23.76
C TYR A 27 -4.36 30.99 -22.77
N LEU A 28 -3.17 30.51 -22.39
CA LEU A 28 -3.02 29.44 -21.40
C LEU A 28 -3.60 29.84 -20.04
N ASN A 29 -3.32 31.07 -19.57
CA ASN A 29 -3.84 31.57 -18.31
C ASN A 29 -5.38 31.69 -18.34
N TYR A 30 -5.95 32.17 -19.44
CA TYR A 30 -7.41 32.24 -19.63
C TYR A 30 -8.05 30.84 -19.65
N TRP A 31 -7.43 29.89 -20.34
CA TRP A 31 -7.93 28.51 -20.44
C TRP A 31 -7.95 27.81 -19.08
N VAL A 32 -6.89 27.96 -18.28
CA VAL A 32 -6.83 27.42 -16.90
C VAL A 32 -7.93 28.02 -16.02
N LEU A 33 -8.18 29.33 -16.10
CA LEU A 33 -9.21 29.99 -15.30
C LEU A 33 -10.64 29.52 -15.62
N GLN A 34 -10.93 29.21 -16.90
CA GLN A 34 -12.24 28.69 -17.28
C GLN A 34 -12.45 27.25 -16.81
N ASN A 35 -11.42 26.42 -16.85
CA ASN A 35 -11.51 25.01 -16.41
C ASN A 35 -11.70 24.85 -14.89
N GLN A 36 -11.33 25.84 -14.08
CA GLN A 36 -11.57 25.79 -12.63
C GLN A 36 -13.02 26.08 -12.22
N LYS A 37 -13.84 26.72 -13.09
CA LYS A 37 -15.23 27.10 -12.75
C LYS A 37 -16.25 25.96 -12.86
N LEU A 38 -15.84 24.78 -13.32
CA LEU A 38 -16.72 23.61 -13.47
C LEU A 38 -16.74 22.69 -12.24
N ASN A 39 -15.88 22.90 -11.24
CA ASN A 39 -15.71 21.97 -10.11
C ASN A 39 -16.26 22.50 -8.75
N ILE A 40 -17.15 23.51 -8.76
CA ILE A 40 -17.70 24.13 -7.54
C ILE A 40 -19.24 24.12 -7.48
N LYS A 41 -19.94 23.51 -8.46
CA LYS A 41 -21.43 23.50 -8.47
C LYS A 41 -22.11 22.19 -8.02
N ASP A 42 -21.38 21.13 -7.75
CA ASP A 42 -21.96 19.82 -7.39
C ASP A 42 -21.80 19.44 -5.90
N GLN A 43 -21.92 20.41 -5.00
CA GLN A 43 -22.12 20.12 -3.57
C GLN A 43 -23.29 20.91 -3.01
N LYS A 44 -24.49 20.61 -3.52
CA LYS A 44 -25.77 21.02 -2.95
C LYS A 44 -26.54 19.76 -2.54
N LEU A 45 -26.52 19.51 -1.22
CA LEU A 45 -27.53 18.85 -0.37
C LEU A 45 -28.62 18.03 -1.08
N GLU A 46 -28.48 16.70 -0.99
CA GLU A 46 -29.54 15.69 -0.87
C GLU A 46 -28.89 14.50 -0.12
N ASP A 47 -29.49 13.75 0.79
CA ASP A 47 -30.83 13.72 1.35
C ASP A 47 -30.74 12.78 2.58
N VAL A 48 -31.52 13.08 3.60
CA VAL A 48 -31.57 12.36 4.87
C VAL A 48 -32.22 11.00 4.63
N ARG A 49 -31.45 9.91 4.64
CA ARG A 49 -32.02 8.56 4.72
C ARG A 49 -32.07 8.06 6.17
N THR A 50 -33.28 8.14 6.69
CA THR A 50 -33.87 7.44 7.82
C THR A 50 -33.32 6.01 8.01
N ILE A 51 -32.89 5.71 9.23
CA ILE A 51 -32.58 4.35 9.71
C ILE A 51 -33.90 3.59 9.84
N GLN A 52 -34.10 2.57 9.01
CA GLN A 52 -35.12 1.54 9.24
C GLN A 52 -34.43 0.23 9.58
N MET A 53 -34.38 -0.08 10.88
CA MET A 53 -33.96 -1.38 11.39
C MET A 53 -35.03 -2.41 11.03
N VAL A 54 -34.75 -3.27 10.04
CA VAL A 54 -35.51 -4.51 9.83
C VAL A 54 -34.75 -5.63 10.54
N VAL A 55 -35.34 -6.11 11.63
CA VAL A 55 -34.86 -7.25 12.41
C VAL A 55 -35.35 -8.51 11.69
N THR A 56 -34.46 -9.20 10.98
CA THR A 56 -34.74 -10.52 10.41
C THR A 56 -34.08 -11.59 11.28
N PRO A 57 -34.82 -12.57 11.84
CA PRO A 57 -34.26 -13.59 12.73
C PRO A 57 -33.38 -14.60 11.97
N SER A 58 -32.26 -14.95 12.59
CA SER A 58 -31.32 -16.01 12.18
C SER A 58 -31.98 -17.39 12.09
N PRO A 59 -31.66 -18.21 11.07
CA PRO A 59 -31.81 -19.65 11.14
C PRO A 59 -30.52 -20.32 11.66
N VAL A 60 -30.72 -21.17 12.68
CA VAL A 60 -29.76 -22.02 13.40
C VAL A 60 -29.24 -23.19 12.51
N PRO A 61 -28.06 -23.76 12.81
CA PRO A 61 -27.19 -24.51 11.87
C PRO A 61 -27.69 -25.91 11.48
N LYS A 62 -27.33 -26.35 10.27
CA LYS A 62 -27.35 -27.76 9.86
C LYS A 62 -25.95 -28.37 10.02
N GLU A 63 -25.85 -29.37 10.88
CA GLU A 63 -24.74 -30.31 10.96
C GLU A 63 -24.62 -31.12 9.67
N SER A 64 -23.39 -31.34 9.21
CA SER A 64 -23.06 -32.44 8.29
C SER A 64 -21.60 -32.89 8.51
N PRO A 65 -21.32 -34.21 8.46
CA PRO A 65 -20.25 -34.83 9.23
C PRO A 65 -18.87 -34.86 8.54
N SER A 66 -17.83 -34.89 9.37
CA SER A 66 -16.42 -35.15 9.03
C SER A 66 -16.19 -36.54 8.42
N PRO A 67 -15.29 -36.69 7.44
CA PRO A 67 -14.66 -37.96 7.13
C PRO A 67 -13.36 -38.15 7.92
N LYS A 68 -13.30 -39.29 8.61
CA LYS A 68 -12.18 -39.83 9.40
C LYS A 68 -11.05 -40.31 8.46
N PRO A 69 -9.76 -40.18 8.83
CA PRO A 69 -8.64 -40.64 8.01
C PRO A 69 -8.52 -42.17 7.96
N SER A 70 -8.38 -42.72 6.76
CA SER A 70 -8.08 -44.13 6.50
C SER A 70 -6.57 -44.36 6.50
N PHE A 71 -6.08 -45.19 7.43
CA PHE A 71 -4.73 -45.72 7.43
C PHE A 71 -4.76 -47.12 6.80
N GLU A 72 -4.02 -47.34 5.72
CA GLU A 72 -3.61 -48.67 5.26
C GLU A 72 -2.08 -48.74 5.21
N PRO A 73 -1.45 -49.70 5.92
CA PRO A 73 -0.03 -50.00 5.80
C PRO A 73 0.19 -51.09 4.73
N LYS A 74 1.10 -50.86 3.78
CA LYS A 74 1.52 -51.89 2.82
C LYS A 74 3.05 -52.00 2.72
N VAL A 75 3.55 -53.04 3.40
CA VAL A 75 4.54 -54.05 2.98
C VAL A 75 5.85 -53.57 2.36
N GLU A 76 6.88 -53.60 3.21
CA GLU A 76 8.19 -54.21 3.05
C GLU A 76 8.60 -54.73 1.66
N THR A 77 9.69 -54.19 1.11
CA THR A 77 10.56 -54.93 0.16
C THR A 77 12.00 -54.51 0.39
N LYS A 78 12.82 -55.47 0.85
CA LYS A 78 14.29 -55.37 0.91
C LYS A 78 14.85 -55.30 -0.51
N THR A 79 15.75 -54.35 -0.77
CA THR A 79 16.79 -54.51 -1.78
C THR A 79 18.06 -53.85 -1.27
N ILE A 80 19.13 -54.65 -1.22
CA ILE A 80 20.46 -54.28 -0.75
C ILE A 80 21.19 -53.66 -1.93
N GLU A 81 21.63 -52.41 -1.81
CA GLU A 81 22.61 -51.82 -2.72
C GLU A 81 23.68 -51.05 -1.95
N THR A 82 24.91 -51.49 -2.18
CA THR A 82 26.18 -50.97 -1.69
C THR A 82 26.35 -49.48 -2.02
N LYS A 83 26.48 -48.62 -1.00
CA LYS A 83 26.89 -47.22 -1.18
C LYS A 83 28.27 -46.97 -0.60
N THR A 84 29.17 -46.61 -1.51
CA THR A 84 30.46 -45.98 -1.29
C THR A 84 30.28 -44.77 -0.35
N VAL A 85 30.97 -44.78 0.79
CA VAL A 85 30.98 -43.68 1.75
C VAL A 85 31.82 -42.53 1.17
N VAL A 86 31.13 -41.52 0.62
CA VAL A 86 31.71 -40.19 0.43
C VAL A 86 31.32 -39.40 1.67
N GLU A 87 32.31 -39.11 2.51
CA GLU A 87 32.18 -38.25 3.69
C GLU A 87 31.85 -36.82 3.22
N LYS A 88 30.55 -36.53 3.15
CA LYS A 88 30.04 -35.18 2.98
C LYS A 88 29.93 -34.57 4.36
N GLU A 89 30.81 -33.64 4.70
CA GLU A 89 30.68 -32.78 5.86
C GLU A 89 29.29 -32.12 5.82
N SER A 90 28.39 -32.62 6.67
CA SER A 90 27.08 -32.02 6.87
C SER A 90 27.26 -30.87 7.84
N GLN A 91 27.41 -29.65 7.31
CA GLN A 91 27.25 -28.44 8.10
C GLN A 91 25.85 -28.47 8.69
N THR A 92 25.76 -28.73 9.99
CA THR A 92 24.51 -28.72 10.72
C THR A 92 24.09 -27.26 10.85
N ILE A 93 23.20 -26.80 9.95
CA ILE A 93 22.55 -25.50 10.10
C ILE A 93 21.66 -25.62 11.34
N VAL A 94 22.12 -25.03 12.46
CA VAL A 94 21.29 -24.88 13.65
C VAL A 94 20.27 -23.80 13.34
N GLN A 95 19.11 -24.20 12.83
CA GLN A 95 17.96 -23.33 12.65
C GLN A 95 17.23 -23.23 13.99
N THR A 96 17.48 -22.15 14.73
CA THR A 96 16.64 -21.82 15.90
C THR A 96 15.25 -21.44 15.40
N ALA A 97 14.21 -22.12 15.88
CA ALA A 97 12.84 -21.80 15.55
C ALA A 97 12.47 -20.43 16.15
N GLN A 98 12.46 -19.39 15.32
CA GLN A 98 12.01 -18.05 15.72
C GLN A 98 10.47 -18.00 15.75
N LYS A 99 9.91 -17.38 16.79
CA LYS A 99 8.46 -17.22 16.92
C LYS A 99 7.99 -16.01 16.12
N GLU A 100 7.09 -16.24 15.17
CA GLU A 100 6.47 -15.18 14.38
C GLU A 100 5.04 -14.90 14.85
N ILE A 101 4.66 -13.61 14.88
CA ILE A 101 3.31 -13.14 15.18
C ILE A 101 2.85 -12.24 14.05
N PHE A 102 1.64 -12.50 13.54
CA PHE A 102 0.99 -11.67 12.53
C PHE A 102 -0.18 -10.92 13.16
N ILE A 103 -0.17 -9.60 13.03
CA ILE A 103 -1.24 -8.73 13.53
C ILE A 103 -1.97 -8.16 12.31
N PRO A 104 -3.18 -8.66 11.98
CA PRO A 104 -3.96 -8.12 10.87
C PRO A 104 -4.46 -6.72 11.20
N ILE A 105 -4.43 -5.83 10.20
CA ILE A 105 -4.92 -4.45 10.28
C ILE A 105 -6.17 -4.29 9.41
N GLY A 106 -6.14 -4.77 8.16
CA GLY A 106 -7.33 -4.79 7.29
C GLY A 106 -7.06 -4.50 5.82
N SER A 107 -8.10 -4.05 5.12
CA SER A 107 -8.08 -3.71 3.69
C SER A 107 -8.87 -2.44 3.41
N GLY A 108 -8.39 -1.57 2.52
CA GLY A 108 -9.03 -0.31 2.18
C GLY A 108 -8.52 0.28 0.88
N THR A 109 -9.13 1.38 0.45
CA THR A 109 -8.79 2.05 -0.80
C THR A 109 -8.89 3.56 -0.68
N THR A 110 -8.13 4.26 -1.51
CA THR A 110 -8.19 5.72 -1.62
C THR A 110 -7.71 6.17 -3.00
N SER A 111 -8.24 7.30 -3.47
CA SER A 111 -7.78 7.96 -4.69
C SER A 111 -7.04 9.27 -4.42
N SER A 112 -6.60 9.48 -3.16
CA SER A 112 -5.90 10.70 -2.75
C SER A 112 -4.46 10.76 -3.27
N ASN A 113 -4.00 11.96 -3.63
CA ASN A 113 -2.60 12.23 -3.98
C ASN A 113 -1.69 12.58 -2.80
N SER A 114 -2.28 12.83 -1.62
CA SER A 114 -1.59 12.94 -0.34
C SER A 114 -1.86 11.72 0.53
N TYR A 115 -0.98 11.44 1.49
CA TYR A 115 -1.22 10.41 2.48
C TYR A 115 -2.51 10.71 3.25
N VAL A 116 -3.43 9.75 3.23
CA VAL A 116 -4.68 9.79 3.99
C VAL A 116 -4.87 8.49 4.74
N ASP A 117 -5.46 8.58 5.93
CA ASP A 117 -5.82 7.42 6.73
C ASP A 117 -6.89 6.59 6.01
N LEU A 118 -6.66 5.29 5.89
CA LEU A 118 -7.70 4.37 5.44
C LEU A 118 -8.65 4.07 6.60
N ALA A 119 -9.93 4.37 6.40
CA ALA A 119 -10.95 4.20 7.43
C ALA A 119 -11.01 2.74 7.91
N GLY A 120 -10.95 2.53 9.23
CA GLY A 120 -11.01 1.20 9.84
C GLY A 120 -9.71 0.40 9.82
N LEU A 121 -8.61 0.94 9.27
CA LEU A 121 -7.29 0.27 9.25
C LEU A 121 -6.42 0.82 10.37
N GLU A 122 -6.78 0.47 11.60
CA GLU A 122 -6.10 0.87 12.82
C GLU A 122 -5.84 -0.34 13.71
N VAL A 123 -4.67 -0.38 14.37
CA VAL A 123 -4.36 -1.35 15.40
C VAL A 123 -3.63 -0.70 16.57
N THR A 124 -3.96 -1.10 17.79
CA THR A 124 -3.20 -0.72 18.98
C THR A 124 -2.28 -1.86 19.39
N ILE A 125 -0.98 -1.58 19.47
CA ILE A 125 0.05 -2.54 19.83
C ILE A 125 0.72 -2.04 21.10
N ASP A 126 0.76 -2.90 22.11
CA ASP A 126 1.53 -2.66 23.32
C ASP A 126 2.83 -3.45 23.27
N THR A 127 3.94 -2.78 22.92
CA THR A 127 5.25 -3.43 22.77
C THR A 127 5.73 -4.09 24.06
N ASN A 128 5.25 -3.64 25.23
CA ASN A 128 5.63 -4.19 26.52
C ASN A 128 5.02 -5.58 26.78
N LYS A 129 4.01 -5.99 26.00
CA LYS A 129 3.39 -7.31 26.08
C LYS A 129 4.12 -8.37 25.26
N TYR A 130 5.08 -7.97 24.43
CA TYR A 130 5.90 -8.88 23.63
C TYR A 130 7.19 -9.19 24.39
N SER A 131 7.67 -10.44 24.28
CA SER A 131 9.06 -10.73 24.63
C SER A 131 10.01 -9.99 23.68
N GLN A 132 11.32 -10.04 23.92
CA GLN A 132 12.33 -9.32 23.14
C GLN A 132 12.06 -9.44 21.62
N ILE A 133 11.62 -8.32 21.03
CA ILE A 133 11.33 -8.22 19.60
C ILE A 133 12.67 -8.23 18.84
N GLU A 134 12.81 -9.15 17.89
CA GLU A 134 13.96 -9.20 16.99
C GLU A 134 13.75 -8.28 15.78
N SER A 135 12.57 -8.34 15.16
CA SER A 135 12.24 -7.46 14.05
C SER A 135 10.74 -7.29 13.87
N VAL A 136 10.36 -6.17 13.26
CA VAL A 136 9.00 -5.89 12.83
C VAL A 136 9.06 -5.45 11.37
N VAL A 137 8.12 -5.94 10.56
CA VAL A 137 7.93 -5.46 9.18
C VAL A 137 6.44 -5.24 8.91
N PHE A 138 6.14 -4.24 8.08
CA PHE A 138 4.81 -4.00 7.54
C PHE A 138 4.66 -4.75 6.22
N GLU A 139 3.57 -5.49 6.09
CA GLU A 139 3.24 -6.24 4.88
C GLU A 139 1.81 -5.92 4.44
N ALA A 140 1.60 -5.79 3.14
CA ALA A 140 0.26 -5.72 2.56
C ALA A 140 0.29 -6.17 1.10
N SER A 141 -0.81 -6.72 0.63
CA SER A 141 -1.06 -6.88 -0.81
C SER A 141 -1.53 -5.54 -1.37
N ILE A 142 -0.72 -4.92 -2.20
CA ILE A 142 -1.01 -3.59 -2.75
C ILE A 142 -1.09 -3.64 -4.27
N TRP A 143 -1.94 -2.78 -4.83
CA TRP A 143 -2.11 -2.60 -6.27
C TRP A 143 -2.75 -1.24 -6.59
N VAL A 144 -2.55 -0.78 -7.81
CA VAL A 144 -3.19 0.43 -8.33
C VAL A 144 -4.19 0.05 -9.42
N GLN A 145 -5.35 0.71 -9.41
CA GLN A 145 -6.39 0.46 -10.39
C GLN A 145 -5.84 0.55 -11.83
N ASP A 146 -6.16 -0.45 -12.64
CA ASP A 146 -5.71 -0.60 -14.03
C ASP A 146 -4.18 -0.62 -14.24
N GLY A 147 -3.37 -0.67 -13.17
CA GLY A 147 -1.90 -0.65 -13.26
C GLY A 147 -1.32 0.70 -13.67
N ASN A 148 -2.12 1.76 -13.62
CA ASN A 148 -1.70 3.09 -14.05
C ASN A 148 -1.18 3.91 -12.88
N GLY A 149 0.08 4.34 -12.99
CA GLY A 149 0.73 5.17 -11.98
C GLY A 149 1.47 4.34 -10.92
N LYS A 150 1.50 4.85 -9.70
CA LYS A 150 2.19 4.26 -8.56
C LYS A 150 1.45 4.61 -7.29
N MET A 151 1.20 3.60 -6.47
CA MET A 151 0.64 3.79 -5.14
C MET A 151 1.67 3.53 -4.06
N PHE A 152 1.42 4.11 -2.88
CA PHE A 152 2.26 4.01 -1.70
C PHE A 152 1.37 3.76 -0.49
N ALA A 153 1.79 2.88 0.40
CA ALA A 153 1.17 2.67 1.69
C ALA A 153 2.24 2.71 2.78
N GLN A 154 1.92 3.28 3.93
CA GLN A 154 2.82 3.39 5.07
C GLN A 154 2.04 3.24 6.38
N LEU A 155 2.76 3.04 7.49
CA LEU A 155 2.19 3.13 8.82
C LEU A 155 2.38 4.52 9.40
N TYR A 156 1.39 4.97 10.17
CA TYR A 156 1.40 6.23 10.90
C TYR A 156 1.04 5.97 12.36
N ASN A 157 1.89 6.40 13.28
CA ASN A 157 1.61 6.36 14.72
C ASN A 157 0.67 7.53 15.06
N THR A 158 -0.59 7.23 15.33
CA THR A 158 -1.60 8.25 15.67
C THR A 158 -1.49 8.73 17.11
N THR A 159 -0.89 7.94 17.99
CA THR A 159 -0.62 8.32 19.39
C THR A 159 0.43 9.42 19.46
N ASP A 160 1.56 9.25 18.77
CA ASP A 160 2.69 10.18 18.79
C ASP A 160 2.74 11.13 17.58
N LYS A 161 1.81 10.98 16.64
CA LYS A 161 1.58 11.84 15.48
C LYS A 161 2.80 11.96 14.55
N HIS A 162 3.38 10.83 14.19
CA HIS A 162 4.43 10.77 13.18
C HIS A 162 4.31 9.51 12.30
N PRO A 163 4.83 9.55 11.06
CA PRO A 163 4.96 8.34 10.26
C PRO A 163 5.92 7.36 10.94
N VAL A 164 5.67 6.07 10.75
CA VAL A 164 6.61 5.03 11.17
C VAL A 164 7.71 4.94 10.12
N TRP A 165 8.93 5.32 10.48
CA TRP A 165 10.06 5.30 9.56
C TRP A 165 10.28 3.91 8.97
N ASN A 166 10.66 3.89 7.68
CA ASN A 166 10.93 2.67 6.91
C ASN A 166 9.73 1.73 6.68
N SER A 167 8.51 2.16 7.02
CA SER A 167 7.28 1.39 6.81
C SER A 167 6.68 1.52 5.40
N GLU A 168 7.15 2.47 4.58
CA GLU A 168 6.58 2.73 3.26
C GLU A 168 6.83 1.54 2.30
N ILE A 169 5.76 1.09 1.65
CA ILE A 169 5.74 0.12 0.56
C ILE A 169 5.08 0.73 -0.66
N SER A 170 5.46 0.29 -1.86
CA SER A 170 4.91 0.85 -3.10
C SER A 170 4.84 -0.17 -4.23
N THR A 171 3.94 0.07 -5.18
CA THR A 171 3.78 -0.76 -6.38
C THR A 171 3.20 0.05 -7.53
N SER A 172 3.41 -0.45 -8.75
CA SER A 172 2.74 0.00 -9.98
C SER A 172 1.94 -1.13 -10.63
N SER A 173 1.74 -2.25 -9.92
CA SER A 173 1.00 -3.41 -10.43
C SER A 173 -0.50 -3.14 -10.52
N SER A 174 -1.14 -3.66 -11.57
CA SER A 174 -2.60 -3.74 -11.70
C SER A 174 -3.24 -4.86 -10.89
N VAL A 175 -2.43 -5.77 -10.37
CA VAL A 175 -2.85 -6.96 -9.60
C VAL A 175 -2.23 -6.90 -8.22
N GLY A 176 -2.97 -7.38 -7.21
CA GLY A 176 -2.51 -7.45 -5.82
C GLY A 176 -1.14 -8.13 -5.69
N THR A 177 -0.15 -7.36 -5.27
CA THR A 177 1.23 -7.81 -5.03
C THR A 177 1.58 -7.69 -3.56
N LEU A 178 2.04 -8.78 -2.94
CA LEU A 178 2.54 -8.71 -1.56
C LEU A 178 3.82 -7.88 -1.52
N ALA A 179 3.75 -6.72 -0.89
CA ALA A 179 4.89 -5.87 -0.63
C ALA A 179 5.22 -5.89 0.87
N THR A 180 6.52 -5.93 1.18
CA THR A 180 7.05 -5.94 2.53
C THR A 180 7.98 -4.75 2.72
N SER A 181 7.83 -4.05 3.84
CA SER A 181 8.67 -2.90 4.18
C SER A 181 10.07 -3.34 4.61
N SER A 182 10.96 -2.36 4.79
CA SER A 182 12.17 -2.58 5.58
C SER A 182 11.81 -2.86 7.05
N LYS A 183 12.79 -3.31 7.84
CA LYS A 183 12.60 -3.46 9.30
C LYS A 183 12.24 -2.11 9.91
N ILE A 184 11.17 -2.10 10.70
CA ILE A 184 10.68 -0.92 11.40
C ILE A 184 10.89 -1.06 12.90
N THR A 185 10.93 0.08 13.58
CA THR A 185 10.94 0.15 15.05
C THR A 185 9.59 0.69 15.49
N LEU A 186 8.90 -0.05 16.36
CA LEU A 186 7.68 0.41 17.00
C LEU A 186 8.04 1.20 18.26
N ASP A 187 7.31 2.28 18.52
CA ASP A 187 7.47 3.07 19.72
C ASP A 187 7.03 2.27 20.95
N SER A 188 7.71 2.52 22.07
CA SER A 188 7.45 1.77 23.30
C SER A 188 6.06 2.05 23.90
N GLY A 189 5.47 1.02 24.49
CA GLY A 189 4.17 1.07 25.17
C GLY A 189 3.00 0.78 24.24
N ALA A 190 1.78 1.10 24.71
CA ALA A 190 0.55 0.96 23.95
C ALA A 190 0.41 2.13 22.97
N ARG A 191 0.65 1.85 21.68
CA ARG A 191 0.61 2.83 20.59
C ARG A 191 -0.33 2.37 19.50
N THR A 192 -1.01 3.34 18.90
CA THR A 192 -2.01 3.11 17.87
C THR A 192 -1.42 3.46 16.51
N TYR A 193 -1.48 2.50 15.59
CA TYR A 193 -0.92 2.62 14.24
C TYR A 193 -2.04 2.51 13.22
N ARG A 194 -2.03 3.41 12.23
CA ARG A 194 -2.93 3.40 11.08
C ARG A 194 -2.20 3.18 9.78
N VAL A 195 -2.88 2.58 8.83
CA VAL A 195 -2.40 2.53 7.44
C VAL A 195 -2.79 3.82 6.73
N GLN A 196 -1.79 4.51 6.19
CA GLN A 196 -1.96 5.65 5.31
C GLN A 196 -1.59 5.27 3.88
N THR A 197 -2.38 5.74 2.93
CA THR A 197 -2.18 5.39 1.52
C THR A 197 -2.31 6.63 0.64
N LYS A 198 -1.58 6.64 -0.48
CA LYS A 198 -1.72 7.62 -1.56
C LYS A 198 -1.47 6.98 -2.92
N THR A 199 -1.97 7.61 -3.97
CA THR A 199 -1.66 7.34 -5.38
C THR A 199 -1.05 8.57 -6.02
N ASN A 200 -0.17 8.44 -7.00
CA ASN A 200 0.31 9.60 -7.75
C ASN A 200 -0.73 10.15 -8.76
N LEU A 201 -1.73 9.34 -9.12
CA LEU A 201 -2.78 9.69 -10.08
C LEU A 201 -4.16 9.47 -9.44
N THR A 202 -4.88 10.55 -9.15
CA THR A 202 -6.18 10.51 -8.45
C THR A 202 -7.30 9.84 -9.25
N SER A 203 -7.11 9.61 -10.55
CA SER A 203 -8.04 8.86 -11.39
C SER A 203 -7.94 7.34 -11.19
N PHE A 204 -6.87 6.86 -10.55
CA PHE A 204 -6.62 5.43 -10.33
C PHE A 204 -6.45 5.17 -8.84
N ALA A 205 -7.43 4.48 -8.26
CA ALA A 205 -7.45 4.22 -6.83
C ALA A 205 -6.27 3.32 -6.42
N ALA A 206 -5.68 3.64 -5.26
CA ALA A 206 -4.75 2.77 -4.56
C ALA A 206 -5.53 1.78 -3.71
N HIS A 207 -5.17 0.50 -3.79
CA HIS A 207 -5.80 -0.56 -3.04
C HIS A 207 -4.79 -1.23 -2.12
N VAL A 208 -5.20 -1.40 -0.87
CA VAL A 208 -4.43 -2.10 0.15
C VAL A 208 -5.30 -3.25 0.66
N ASP A 209 -4.78 -4.46 0.55
CA ASP A 209 -5.43 -5.69 0.97
C ASP A 209 -4.54 -6.46 1.95
N ASN A 210 -5.14 -7.09 2.97
CA ASN A 210 -4.42 -7.94 3.93
C ASN A 210 -3.22 -7.20 4.56
N ALA A 211 -3.41 -5.94 4.92
CA ALA A 211 -2.41 -5.18 5.65
C ALA A 211 -2.20 -5.82 7.02
N ARG A 212 -0.95 -6.07 7.38
CA ARG A 212 -0.57 -6.71 8.64
C ARG A 212 0.84 -6.31 9.08
N LEU A 213 1.08 -6.45 10.37
CA LEU A 213 2.42 -6.38 10.95
C LEU A 213 2.91 -7.80 11.22
N LYS A 214 4.12 -8.10 10.75
CA LYS A 214 4.85 -9.33 11.09
C LYS A 214 5.90 -8.98 12.15
N ILE A 215 5.78 -9.59 13.32
CA ILE A 215 6.71 -9.45 14.44
C ILE A 215 7.46 -10.77 14.61
N VAL A 216 8.78 -10.72 14.60
CA VAL A 216 9.66 -11.85 14.92
C VAL A 216 10.23 -11.62 16.31
N LEU A 217 10.10 -12.62 17.18
CA LEU A 217 10.64 -12.63 18.53
C LEU A 217 11.95 -13.42 18.57
N LYS A 218 12.85 -13.01 19.47
CA LYS A 218 14.09 -13.73 19.76
C LYS A 218 13.84 -15.08 20.44
#